data_AF-A0A7J5YB04-F1
#
_entry.id   AF-A0A7J5YB04-F1
#
_cell.length_a   1.000
_cell.length_b   1.000
_cell.length_c   1.000
_cell.angle_alpha   90.00
_cell.angle_beta   90.00
_cell.angle_gamma   90.00
#
_symmetry.space_group_name_H-M   'P 1'
#
loop_
_entity.id
_entity.type
_entity.pdbx_description
1 polymer ?
#
loop_
_entity_poly.entity_id
_entity_poly.type
_entity_poly.pdbx_seq_one_letter_code
_entity_poly.pdbx_strand_id
1 'polypeptide(L)'
;MKVKTGSLVAVGSVAYVPPAWIQNASLKDNILFGGERKESWYHRVLEACALLPDLDILPAGDSTRLGRRWCDEHFKGLNLSGGQKQRVSLARAVYRKSDVYLLDDPLSAVDLSCSRGTTHL
;
A
#
# COMPACT_ATOMS: atom_id res chain seq x y z
N MET A 1 -18.58 -14.34 2.04
CA MET A 1 -19.97 -13.89 1.80
C MET A 1 -20.56 -14.80 0.72
N LYS A 2 -21.76 -15.35 0.91
CA LYS A 2 -22.43 -16.21 -0.08
C LYS A 2 -23.71 -15.49 -0.52
N VAL A 3 -23.94 -15.38 -1.83
CA VAL A 3 -25.17 -14.77 -2.36
C VAL A 3 -26.37 -15.59 -1.87
N LYS A 4 -27.31 -14.96 -1.15
CA LYS A 4 -28.52 -15.62 -0.64
C LYS A 4 -29.63 -15.68 -1.70
N THR A 5 -29.76 -14.63 -2.51
CA THR A 5 -30.64 -14.53 -3.68
C THR A 5 -30.04 -13.52 -4.69
N GLY A 6 -30.27 -13.70 -5.99
CA GLY A 6 -29.75 -12.83 -7.07
C GLY A 6 -28.57 -13.42 -7.87
N SER A 7 -28.11 -12.69 -8.90
CA SER A 7 -26.93 -13.04 -9.72
C SER A 7 -25.87 -11.94 -9.60
N LEU A 8 -24.61 -12.34 -9.44
CA LEU A 8 -23.45 -11.44 -9.41
C LEU A 8 -22.50 -11.85 -10.53
N VAL A 9 -22.23 -10.95 -11.46
CA VAL A 9 -21.28 -11.16 -12.56
C VAL A 9 -20.24 -10.04 -12.48
N ALA A 10 -18.96 -10.44 -12.42
CA ALA A 10 -17.83 -9.54 -12.62
C ALA A 10 -17.23 -9.85 -14.00
N VAL A 11 -16.99 -8.81 -14.81
CA VAL A 11 -16.37 -8.94 -16.13
C VAL A 11 -14.95 -8.38 -16.03
N GLY A 12 -13.96 -9.19 -16.44
CA GLY A 12 -12.54 -8.83 -16.35
C GLY A 12 -11.88 -9.27 -15.04
N SER A 13 -10.65 -8.79 -14.85
CA SER A 13 -9.81 -9.05 -13.70
C SER A 13 -10.14 -8.10 -12.53
N VAL A 14 -10.10 -8.62 -11.31
CA VAL A 14 -10.43 -7.86 -10.10
C VAL A 14 -9.22 -7.76 -9.18
N ALA A 15 -8.88 -6.55 -8.74
CA ALA A 15 -7.93 -6.28 -7.67
C ALA A 15 -8.65 -5.84 -6.41
N TYR A 16 -8.20 -6.35 -5.27
CA TYR A 16 -8.70 -5.96 -3.95
C TYR A 16 -7.60 -5.22 -3.19
N VAL A 17 -7.94 -4.06 -2.62
CA VAL A 17 -7.08 -3.31 -1.70
C VAL A 17 -7.62 -3.50 -0.29
N PRO A 18 -7.01 -4.39 0.51
CA PRO A 18 -7.38 -4.56 1.91
C PRO A 18 -6.87 -3.40 2.78
N PRO A 19 -7.32 -3.34 4.04
CA PRO A 19 -6.67 -2.56 5.08
C PRO A 19 -5.15 -2.80 5.07
N ALA A 20 -4.40 -1.73 5.28
CA ALA A 20 -2.99 -1.64 4.92
C ALA A 20 -2.10 -2.72 5.58
N TRP A 21 -1.82 -3.79 4.83
CA TRP A 21 -0.94 -4.89 5.22
C TRP A 21 0.34 -4.93 4.38
N ILE A 22 1.46 -5.15 5.05
CA ILE A 22 2.82 -5.14 4.49
C ILE A 22 3.51 -6.47 4.83
N GLN A 23 4.07 -7.11 3.82
CA GLN A 23 4.92 -8.30 3.95
C GLN A 23 6.30 -7.93 4.49
N ASN A 24 6.93 -8.87 5.21
CA ASN A 24 8.32 -8.74 5.67
C ASN A 24 9.31 -8.93 4.49
N ALA A 25 9.30 -7.98 3.56
CA ALA A 25 10.07 -7.97 2.32
C ALA A 25 10.48 -6.54 1.97
N SER A 26 11.17 -6.31 0.85
CA SER A 26 11.46 -4.94 0.41
C SER A 26 10.18 -4.18 0.07
N LEU A 27 10.22 -2.84 0.06
CA LEU A 27 9.11 -2.02 -0.42
C LEU A 27 8.75 -2.39 -1.86
N LYS A 28 9.77 -2.60 -2.71
CA LYS A 28 9.61 -3.07 -4.08
C LYS A 28 8.87 -4.40 -4.15
N ASP A 29 9.27 -5.41 -3.37
CA ASP A 29 8.62 -6.73 -3.40
C ASP A 29 7.18 -6.66 -2.92
N ASN A 30 6.89 -5.76 -1.97
CA ASN A 30 5.54 -5.48 -1.53
C ASN A 30 4.67 -4.93 -2.66
N ILE A 31 5.21 -4.10 -3.55
CA ILE A 31 4.48 -3.54 -4.71
C ILE A 31 4.35 -4.55 -5.84
N LEU A 32 5.46 -5.22 -6.19
CA LEU A 32 5.50 -6.19 -7.30
C LEU A 32 4.67 -7.44 -6.98
N PHE A 33 4.70 -7.88 -5.72
CA PHE A 33 3.93 -9.00 -5.19
C PHE A 33 4.05 -10.29 -6.04
N GLY A 34 5.29 -10.63 -6.41
CA GLY A 34 5.62 -11.78 -7.26
C GLY A 34 5.55 -11.50 -8.77
N GLY A 35 5.17 -10.30 -9.18
CA GLY A 35 5.23 -9.85 -10.57
C GLY A 35 6.62 -9.39 -11.00
N GLU A 36 6.87 -9.42 -12.31
CA GLU A 36 8.11 -8.88 -12.89
C GLU A 36 8.12 -7.35 -12.83
N ARG A 37 9.30 -6.76 -12.61
CA ARG A 37 9.51 -5.31 -12.63
C ARG A 37 9.53 -4.79 -14.07
N LYS A 38 8.55 -3.96 -14.42
CA LYS A 38 8.51 -3.20 -15.67
C LYS A 38 8.81 -1.74 -15.35
N GLU A 39 10.03 -1.31 -15.62
CA GLU A 39 10.60 -0.06 -15.09
C GLU A 39 9.68 1.16 -15.28
N SER A 40 9.19 1.38 -16.51
CA SER A 40 8.30 2.50 -16.84
C SER A 40 6.96 2.44 -16.10
N TRP A 41 6.40 1.24 -15.94
CA TRP A 41 5.14 1.06 -15.23
C TRP A 41 5.32 1.18 -13.72
N TYR A 42 6.40 0.60 -13.19
CA TYR A 42 6.76 0.68 -11.78
C TYR A 42 6.94 2.13 -11.36
N HIS A 43 7.70 2.92 -12.13
CA HIS A 43 7.89 4.34 -11.85
C HIS A 43 6.56 5.11 -11.87
N ARG A 44 5.71 4.87 -12.88
CA ARG A 44 4.38 5.50 -12.97
C ARG A 44 3.46 5.15 -11.80
N VAL A 45 3.56 3.93 -11.28
CA VAL A 45 2.81 3.50 -10.09
C VAL A 45 3.32 4.21 -8.84
N LEU A 46 4.64 4.36 -8.68
CA LEU A 46 5.23 5.11 -7.57
C LEU A 46 4.80 6.57 -7.57
N GLU A 47 4.80 7.23 -8.74
CA GLU A 47 4.30 8.59 -8.93
C GLU A 47 2.81 8.69 -8.60
N ALA A 48 1.98 7.85 -9.23
CA ALA A 48 0.52 7.91 -9.07
C ALA A 48 0.06 7.62 -7.64
N CYS A 49 0.82 6.81 -6.88
CA CYS A 49 0.51 6.50 -5.49
C CYS A 49 1.23 7.42 -4.50
N ALA A 50 1.89 8.50 -4.95
CA ALA A 50 2.64 9.44 -4.13
C ALA A 50 3.69 8.79 -3.22
N LEU A 51 4.37 7.75 -3.72
CA LEU A 51 5.39 7.01 -2.97
C LEU A 51 6.80 7.60 -3.14
N LEU A 52 7.07 8.41 -4.16
CA LEU A 52 8.41 8.99 -4.36
C LEU A 52 8.97 9.71 -3.11
N PRO A 53 8.21 10.58 -2.42
CA PRO A 53 8.71 11.21 -1.18
C PRO A 53 8.94 10.20 -0.05
N ASP A 54 8.18 9.10 -0.02
CA ASP A 54 8.42 8.03 0.94
C ASP A 54 9.72 7.29 0.62
N LEU A 55 10.05 7.06 -0.65
CA LEU A 55 11.32 6.44 -1.04
C LEU A 55 12.53 7.29 -0.64
N ASP A 56 12.44 8.62 -0.77
CA ASP A 56 13.54 9.55 -0.48
C ASP A 56 13.99 9.52 0.99
N ILE A 57 13.07 9.23 1.91
CA ILE A 57 13.38 9.13 3.34
C ILE A 57 13.81 7.72 3.77
N LEU A 58 13.72 6.73 2.89
CA LEU A 58 14.11 5.36 3.19
C LEU A 58 15.61 5.14 2.94
N PRO A 59 16.35 4.50 3.86
CA PRO A 59 17.81 4.38 3.81
C PRO A 59 18.34 3.64 2.57
N ALA A 60 17.54 2.75 1.97
CA ALA A 60 17.88 2.03 0.75
C ALA A 60 16.79 2.20 -0.33
N GLY A 61 16.04 3.30 -0.29
CA GLY A 61 14.93 3.55 -1.21
C GLY A 61 13.93 2.39 -1.25
N ASP A 62 13.58 1.95 -2.45
CA ASP A 62 12.64 0.83 -2.68
C ASP A 62 13.16 -0.55 -2.24
N SER A 63 14.47 -0.67 -2.04
CA SER A 63 15.11 -1.90 -1.57
C SER A 63 15.12 -2.00 -0.05
N THR A 64 14.62 -0.97 0.64
CA THR A 64 14.48 -0.97 2.10
C THR A 64 13.54 -2.09 2.55
N ARG A 65 14.03 -2.89 3.49
CA ARG A 65 13.25 -4.00 4.06
C ARG A 65 12.24 -3.48 5.08
N LEU A 66 10.98 -3.80 4.83
CA LEU A 66 9.84 -3.41 5.65
C LEU A 66 9.43 -4.55 6.58
N GLY A 67 8.66 -4.20 7.62
CA GLY A 67 8.04 -5.17 8.52
C GLY A 67 8.77 -5.32 9.85
N ARG A 68 8.29 -6.23 10.69
CA ARG A 68 8.83 -6.40 12.05
C ARG A 68 10.09 -7.28 12.05
N ARG A 69 10.92 -7.07 13.07
CA ARG A 69 12.16 -7.78 13.40
C ARG A 69 12.01 -9.30 13.18
N TRP A 70 12.82 -9.89 12.30
CA TRP A 70 12.94 -11.34 12.14
C TRP A 70 14.41 -11.76 12.11
N CYS A 71 14.75 -12.61 13.09
CA CYS A 71 15.81 -13.62 13.18
C CYS A 71 17.28 -13.30 12.86
N ASP A 72 17.61 -12.22 12.16
CA ASP A 72 18.99 -11.76 12.08
C ASP A 72 19.24 -10.77 13.22
N GLU A 73 20.19 -11.09 14.08
CA GLU A 73 20.49 -10.35 15.32
C GLU A 73 20.86 -8.88 15.07
N HIS A 74 21.14 -8.52 13.82
CA HIS A 74 21.75 -7.25 13.42
C HIS A 74 20.82 -6.24 12.71
N PHE A 75 19.59 -6.59 12.29
CA PHE A 75 18.75 -5.64 11.53
C PHE A 75 17.31 -5.49 12.05
N LYS A 76 16.94 -4.24 12.37
CA LYS A 76 15.57 -3.85 12.74
C LYS A 76 14.83 -3.37 11.48
N GLY A 77 13.87 -4.16 11.00
CA GLY A 77 13.01 -3.76 9.88
C GLY A 77 12.29 -2.43 10.14
N LEU A 78 12.16 -1.60 9.11
CA LEU A 78 11.52 -0.28 9.23
C LEU A 78 10.00 -0.43 9.31
N ASN A 79 9.39 0.26 10.27
CA ASN A 79 7.95 0.32 10.41
C ASN A 79 7.41 1.59 9.75
N LEU A 80 6.58 1.42 8.73
CA LEU A 80 5.90 2.52 8.03
C LEU A 80 4.75 3.10 8.88
N SER A 81 4.47 4.39 8.70
CA SER A 81 3.24 5.03 9.19
C SER A 81 1.98 4.40 8.57
N GLY A 82 0.80 4.65 9.14
CA GLY A 82 -0.46 4.14 8.58
C GLY A 82 -0.67 4.57 7.12
N GLY A 83 -0.49 5.87 6.83
CA GLY A 83 -0.66 6.41 5.47
C GLY A 83 0.33 5.83 4.47
N GLN A 84 1.59 5.61 4.89
CA GLN A 84 2.58 4.93 4.05
C GLN A 84 2.20 3.48 3.74
N LYS A 85 1.73 2.74 4.74
CA LYS A 85 1.25 1.36 4.52
C LYS A 85 0.08 1.33 3.54
N GLN A 86 -0.83 2.29 3.63
CA GLN A 86 -1.95 2.42 2.69
C GLN A 86 -1.46 2.69 1.27
N ARG A 87 -0.55 3.65 1.08
CA ARG A 87 0.03 3.94 -0.25
C ARG A 87 0.72 2.74 -0.86
N VAL A 88 1.47 1.96 -0.07
CA VAL A 88 2.08 0.71 -0.55
C VAL A 88 1.03 -0.35 -0.90
N SER A 89 -0.03 -0.50 -0.11
CA SER A 89 -1.14 -1.43 -0.41
C SER A 89 -1.88 -1.05 -1.69
N LEU A 90 -2.11 0.25 -1.89
CA LEU A 90 -2.71 0.79 -3.10
C LEU A 90 -1.81 0.56 -4.32
N ALA A 91 -0.52 0.89 -4.22
CA ALA A 91 0.46 0.66 -5.28
C ALA A 91 0.52 -0.80 -5.70
N ARG A 92 0.46 -1.74 -4.75
CA ARG A 92 0.38 -3.19 -5.03
C ARG A 92 -0.80 -3.56 -5.91
N ALA A 93 -1.99 -3.02 -5.63
CA ALA A 93 -3.16 -3.28 -6.46
C ALA A 93 -3.05 -2.59 -7.83
N VAL A 94 -2.66 -1.32 -7.86
CA VAL A 94 -2.51 -0.56 -9.11
C VAL A 94 -1.50 -1.25 -10.03
N TYR A 95 -0.38 -1.74 -9.49
CA TYR A 95 0.64 -2.43 -10.27
C TYR A 95 0.10 -3.63 -11.04
N ARG A 96 -0.91 -4.33 -10.49
CA ARG A 96 -1.53 -5.51 -11.09
C ARG A 96 -2.37 -5.22 -12.34
N LYS A 97 -2.67 -3.95 -12.64
CA LYS A 97 -3.46 -3.52 -13.83
C LYS A 97 -4.77 -4.30 -13.99
N SER A 98 -5.59 -4.31 -12.96
CA SER A 98 -6.88 -5.00 -13.01
C SER A 98 -7.97 -4.12 -13.63
N ASP A 99 -9.01 -4.74 -14.18
CA ASP A 99 -10.13 -4.03 -14.80
C ASP A 99 -11.06 -3.42 -13.75
N VAL A 100 -11.16 -4.06 -12.58
CA VAL A 100 -12.00 -3.62 -11.45
C VAL A 100 -11.17 -3.55 -10.17
N TYR A 101 -11.33 -2.46 -9.42
CA TYR A 101 -10.67 -2.23 -8.14
C TYR A 101 -11.69 -2.15 -7.01
N LEU A 102 -11.54 -3.00 -6.00
CA LEU A 102 -12.33 -2.97 -4.76
C LEU A 102 -11.46 -2.38 -3.65
N LEU A 103 -11.84 -1.20 -3.14
CA LEU A 103 -11.10 -0.48 -2.11
C LEU A 103 -11.84 -0.56 -0.77
N ASP A 104 -11.23 -1.20 0.23
CA ASP A 104 -11.78 -1.26 1.59
C ASP A 104 -11.10 -0.21 2.47
N ASP A 105 -11.82 0.90 2.69
CA ASP A 105 -11.39 2.06 3.47
C ASP A 105 -9.97 2.60 3.15
N PRO A 106 -9.76 3.11 1.91
CA PRO A 106 -8.44 3.56 1.44
C PRO A 106 -7.95 4.84 2.12
N LEU A 107 -8.79 5.51 2.93
CA LEU A 107 -8.48 6.79 3.57
C LEU A 107 -8.40 6.70 5.10
N SER A 108 -8.55 5.51 5.70
CA SER A 108 -8.49 5.32 7.16
C SER A 108 -7.22 5.83 7.87
N ALA A 109 -6.10 6.02 7.16
CA ALA A 109 -4.88 6.56 7.75
C ALA A 109 -4.59 8.02 7.35
N VAL A 110 -5.55 8.70 6.73
CA VAL A 110 -5.58 10.16 6.61
C VAL A 110 -6.18 10.71 7.89
N ASP A 111 -5.33 11.11 8.84
CA ASP A 111 -5.76 11.93 9.96
C ASP A 111 -6.19 13.29 9.40
N LEU A 112 -7.49 13.49 9.22
CA LEU A 112 -8.09 14.82 9.21
C LEU A 112 -7.93 15.40 10.62
N SER A 113 -6.72 15.88 10.93
CA SER A 113 -6.46 16.70 12.11
C SER A 113 -7.20 18.02 11.94
N CYS A 114 -8.52 18.01 12.07
CA CYS A 114 -9.26 19.22 12.40
C CYS A 114 -8.95 19.48 13.88
N SER A 115 -7.86 20.18 14.15
CA SER A 115 -7.77 20.99 15.34
C SER A 115 -8.86 22.05 15.21
N ARG A 116 -10.09 21.68 15.57
CA ARG A 116 -11.08 22.66 15.99
C ARG A 116 -10.44 23.34 17.19
N GLY A 117 -9.94 24.56 16.96
CA GLY A 117 -9.55 25.46 18.01
C GLY A 117 -10.79 25.72 18.86
N THR A 118 -10.97 24.91 19.89
CA THR A 118 -11.86 25.26 20.98
C THR A 118 -11.03 26.04 21.99
N THR A 119 -10.76 27.30 21.64
CA THR A 119 -10.61 28.36 22.64
C THR A 119 -11.93 28.42 23.41
N HIS A 120 -11.98 27.72 24.55
CA HIS A 120 -12.86 28.15 25.64
C HIS A 120 -12.03 29.02 26.57
N LEU A 121 -12.47 30.27 26.64
CA LEU A 121 -12.19 31.26 27.67
C LEU A 121 -12.47 30.69 29.07
#